data_AF-A0A094PCZ7-F1
#
_entry.id   AF-A0A094PCZ7-F1
#
_cell.length_a   1.000
_cell.length_b   1.000
_cell.length_c   1.000
_cell.angle_alpha   90.00
_cell.angle_beta   90.00
_cell.angle_gamma   90.00
#
_symmetry.space_group_name_H-M   'P 1'
#
loop_
_entity.id
_entity.type
_entity.pdbx_description
1 polymer ?
#
loop_
_entity_poly.entity_id
_entity_poly.type
_entity_poly.pdbx_seq_one_letter_code
_entity_poly.pdbx_strand_id
1 'polypeptide(L)'
;MRKIVTGVLLAVGALGIATGTLAACSLPSGVESGNILTDQLPDNVTADGVLLAAVILSSGDIQAAVEKNIVSSAEVNEARDSILANTLELWRQRAEKDVAVASK
;
A
#
# COMPACT_ATOMS: atom_id res chain seq x y z
N MET A 1 36.49 -7.31 -49.34
CA MET A 1 36.33 -5.88 -49.65
C MET A 1 34.88 -5.49 -49.34
N ARG A 2 34.69 -4.28 -48.78
CA ARG A 2 33.45 -3.58 -48.39
C ARG A 2 32.19 -4.01 -49.16
N LYS A 3 31.00 -4.09 -48.54
CA LYS A 3 30.16 -2.92 -48.23
C LYS A 3 29.13 -3.19 -47.12
N ILE A 4 29.09 -2.24 -46.17
CA ILE A 4 28.00 -1.90 -45.26
C ILE A 4 26.81 -1.36 -46.08
N VAL A 5 25.59 -1.34 -45.51
CA VAL A 5 24.49 -0.33 -45.62
C VAL A 5 23.14 -1.07 -45.46
N THR A 6 22.44 -1.03 -44.31
CA THR A 6 21.52 0.02 -43.79
C THR A 6 20.04 -0.33 -44.01
N GLY A 7 19.23 -0.18 -42.96
CA GLY A 7 17.80 0.19 -43.02
C GLY A 7 16.82 -0.98 -43.08
N VAL A 8 16.14 -1.36 -41.99
CA VAL A 8 14.89 -0.78 -41.42
C VAL A 8 13.71 -0.89 -42.38
N LEU A 9 12.68 -1.69 -42.00
CA LEU A 9 11.24 -1.38 -41.97
C LEU A 9 10.46 -2.71 -41.76
N LEU A 10 9.89 -2.96 -40.57
CA LEU A 10 8.49 -2.67 -40.18
C LEU A 10 7.44 -3.35 -41.08
N ALA A 11 6.78 -4.40 -40.55
CA ALA A 11 5.33 -4.62 -40.59
C ALA A 11 4.97 -6.13 -40.46
N VAL A 12 4.72 -6.59 -39.25
CA VAL A 12 3.84 -7.73 -38.94
C VAL A 12 3.19 -7.33 -37.61
N GLY A 13 1.89 -7.19 -37.43
CA GLY A 13 0.78 -7.79 -38.14
C GLY A 13 -0.19 -8.24 -37.05
N ALA A 14 -1.18 -7.40 -36.78
CA ALA A 14 -2.54 -7.70 -36.31
C ALA A 14 -2.77 -8.55 -35.03
N LEU A 15 -3.51 -7.92 -34.12
CA LEU A 15 -4.73 -8.48 -33.49
C LEU A 15 -4.54 -9.45 -32.30
N GLY A 16 -4.21 -8.89 -31.14
CA GLY A 16 -4.53 -9.47 -29.85
C GLY A 16 -5.52 -8.58 -29.11
N ILE A 17 -6.83 -8.75 -29.35
CA ILE A 17 -7.87 -8.13 -28.51
C ILE A 17 -7.90 -8.93 -27.22
N ALA A 18 -7.04 -8.56 -26.27
CA ALA A 18 -7.13 -9.04 -24.90
C ALA A 18 -8.39 -8.41 -24.30
N THR A 19 -9.50 -9.15 -24.30
CA THR A 19 -10.63 -8.88 -23.43
C THR A 19 -10.19 -9.15 -22.00
N GLY A 20 -9.43 -8.21 -21.44
CA GLY A 20 -9.21 -8.12 -20.01
C GLY A 20 -10.55 -7.76 -19.40
N THR A 21 -11.27 -8.77 -18.91
CA THR A 21 -12.26 -8.54 -17.87
C THR A 21 -11.48 -7.90 -16.73
N LEU A 22 -11.58 -6.56 -16.62
CA LEU A 22 -11.17 -5.84 -15.43
C LEU A 22 -11.98 -6.44 -14.31
N ALA A 23 -11.43 -7.46 -13.65
CA ALA A 23 -11.85 -7.84 -12.32
C ALA A 23 -11.72 -6.55 -11.55
N ALA A 24 -12.86 -5.92 -11.28
CA ALA A 24 -12.95 -4.84 -10.34
C ALA A 24 -12.43 -5.42 -9.03
N CYS A 25 -11.13 -5.19 -8.77
CA CYS A 25 -10.59 -5.30 -7.43
C CYS A 25 -11.48 -4.38 -6.61
N SER A 26 -12.41 -4.98 -5.88
CA SER A 26 -13.05 -4.32 -4.76
C SER A 26 -11.91 -3.86 -3.88
N LEU A 27 -11.59 -2.57 -3.95
CA LEU A 27 -10.71 -1.94 -3.00
C LEU A 27 -11.28 -2.29 -1.63
N PRO A 28 -10.48 -2.85 -0.70
CA PRO A 28 -10.92 -2.89 0.67
C PRO A 28 -11.28 -1.45 1.02
N SER A 29 -12.51 -1.23 1.46
CA SER A 29 -12.88 0.00 2.12
C SER A 29 -11.94 0.13 3.31
N GLY A 30 -10.85 0.89 3.12
CA GLY A 30 -10.03 1.41 4.20
C GLY A 30 -10.94 2.08 5.20
N VAL A 31 -10.45 2.28 6.43
CA VAL A 31 -11.24 2.93 7.48
C VAL A 31 -11.84 4.19 6.87
N GLU A 32 -13.16 4.18 6.66
CA GLU A 32 -13.86 5.34 6.11
C GLU A 32 -13.42 6.49 7.01
N SER A 33 -12.96 7.58 6.40
CA SER A 33 -12.27 8.69 7.06
C SER A 33 -13.14 9.49 8.05
N GLY A 34 -14.07 8.84 8.74
CA GLY A 34 -14.53 9.22 10.07
C GLY A 34 -13.33 9.16 11.01
N ASN A 35 -12.69 10.30 11.22
CA ASN A 35 -11.80 10.59 12.33
C ASN A 35 -10.90 9.45 12.89
N ILE A 36 -9.71 9.27 12.27
CA ILE A 36 -8.64 8.38 12.73
C ILE A 36 -8.34 8.52 14.22
N LEU A 37 -8.53 9.70 14.85
CA LEU A 37 -8.15 9.94 16.26
C LEU A 37 -9.15 9.40 17.29
N THR A 38 -10.39 9.14 16.88
CA THR A 38 -11.49 8.79 17.79
C THR A 38 -12.16 7.48 17.48
N ASP A 39 -12.07 7.03 16.23
CA ASP A 39 -12.86 5.90 15.79
C ASP A 39 -12.30 4.60 16.32
N GLN A 40 -13.19 3.64 16.59
CA GLN A 40 -12.77 2.30 16.96
C GLN A 40 -12.10 1.66 15.75
N LEU A 41 -10.84 1.22 15.92
CA LEU A 41 -10.13 0.52 14.87
C LEU A 41 -10.62 -0.94 14.79
N PRO A 42 -10.54 -1.55 13.61
CA PRO A 42 -10.60 -3.00 13.49
C PRO A 42 -9.59 -3.68 14.43
N ASP A 43 -9.95 -4.84 14.99
CA ASP A 43 -9.12 -5.55 15.97
C ASP A 43 -7.72 -5.95 15.46
N ASN A 44 -7.54 -5.97 14.14
CA ASN A 44 -6.29 -6.31 13.46
C ASN A 44 -5.52 -5.08 12.93
N VAL A 45 -5.89 -3.87 13.36
CA VAL A 45 -5.23 -2.62 13.00
C VAL A 45 -4.86 -1.85 14.26
N THR A 46 -3.56 -1.57 14.40
CA THR A 46 -3.04 -0.71 15.46
C THR A 46 -2.40 0.53 14.87
N ALA A 47 -2.42 1.65 15.59
CA ALA A 47 -1.78 2.87 15.10
C ALA A 47 -0.26 2.72 14.94
N ASP A 48 0.40 2.04 15.88
CA ASP A 48 1.81 1.68 15.78
C ASP A 48 2.10 0.77 14.57
N GLY A 49 1.26 -0.23 14.33
CA GLY A 49 1.41 -1.16 13.20
C GLY A 49 1.24 -0.46 11.85
N VAL A 50 0.31 0.49 11.73
CA VAL A 50 0.15 1.32 10.51
C VAL A 50 1.39 2.18 10.26
N LEU A 51 1.96 2.80 11.29
CA LEU A 51 3.20 3.59 11.15
C LEU A 51 4.39 2.71 10.79
N LEU A 52 4.51 1.54 11.42
CA LEU A 52 5.56 0.57 11.10
C LEU A 52 5.42 0.08 9.65
N ALA A 53 4.21 -0.24 9.21
CA ALA A 53 3.94 -0.61 7.83
C ALA A 53 4.31 0.50 6.85
N ALA A 54 4.02 1.77 7.17
CA ALA A 54 4.41 2.92 6.35
C ALA A 54 5.93 3.05 6.21
N VAL A 55 6.68 2.83 7.30
CA VAL A 55 8.16 2.84 7.26
C VAL A 55 8.69 1.69 6.39
N ILE A 56 8.14 0.48 6.55
CA ILE A 56 8.57 -0.68 5.77
C ILE A 56 8.26 -0.49 4.28
N LEU A 57 7.10 0.07 3.93
CA LEU A 57 6.76 0.41 2.54
C LEU A 57 7.77 1.36 1.89
N SER A 58 8.40 2.23 2.68
CA SER A 58 9.42 3.19 2.19
C SER A 58 10.82 2.59 2.07
N SER A 59 11.15 1.58 2.88
CA SER A 59 12.56 1.21 3.14
C SER A 59 12.87 -0.28 3.10
N GLY A 60 11.86 -1.16 3.02
CA GLY A 60 12.05 -2.59 3.24
C GLY A 60 11.10 -3.49 2.47
N ASP A 61 11.17 -4.78 2.82
CA ASP A 61 10.35 -5.83 2.23
C ASP A 61 9.06 -6.02 3.03
N ILE A 62 7.98 -5.43 2.52
CA ILE A 62 6.67 -5.52 3.15
C ILE A 62 6.08 -6.94 3.12
N GLN A 63 6.42 -7.76 2.13
CA GLN A 63 5.92 -9.14 2.06
C GLN A 63 6.55 -9.97 3.18
N ALA A 64 7.86 -9.88 3.35
CA ALA A 64 8.55 -10.55 4.43
C ALA A 64 8.06 -10.12 5.82
N ALA A 65 7.66 -8.86 5.98
CA ALA A 65 7.11 -8.35 7.24
C ALA A 65 5.73 -8.95 7.55
N VAL A 66 4.86 -9.08 6.54
CA VAL A 66 3.54 -9.73 6.70
C VAL A 66 3.69 -11.23 6.98
N GLU A 67 4.57 -11.93 6.26
CA GLU A 67 4.83 -13.36 6.47
C GLU A 67 5.35 -13.66 7.89
N LYS A 68 6.14 -12.74 8.45
CA LYS A 68 6.66 -12.84 9.81
C LYS A 68 5.69 -12.33 10.88
N ASN A 69 4.48 -11.90 10.50
CA ASN A 69 3.49 -11.28 11.39
C ASN A 69 4.05 -10.05 12.16
N ILE A 70 4.98 -9.31 11.55
CA ILE A 70 5.50 -8.05 12.11
C ILE A 70 4.47 -6.93 11.94
N VAL A 71 3.74 -6.96 10.83
CA VAL A 71 2.59 -6.10 10.54
C VAL A 71 1.49 -6.95 9.91
N SER A 72 0.23 -6.60 10.15
CA SER A 72 -0.92 -7.26 9.53
C SER A 72 -1.14 -6.75 8.11
N SER A 73 -1.75 -7.55 7.24
CA SER A 73 -2.14 -7.10 5.89
C SER A 73 -3.11 -5.91 5.92
N ALA A 74 -3.94 -5.81 6.96
CA ALA A 74 -4.85 -4.68 7.16
C ALA A 74 -4.09 -3.40 7.50
N GLU A 75 -3.07 -3.47 8.36
CA GLU A 75 -2.20 -2.34 8.68
C GLU A 75 -1.42 -1.85 7.47
N VAL A 76 -0.97 -2.78 6.60
CA VAL A 76 -0.31 -2.39 5.33
C VAL A 76 -1.26 -1.66 4.40
N ASN A 77 -2.53 -2.09 4.31
CA ASN A 77 -3.51 -1.42 3.46
C ASN A 77 -3.82 -0.03 3.99
N GLU A 78 -4.03 0.09 5.30
CA GLU A 78 -4.30 1.38 5.94
C GLU A 78 -3.09 2.34 5.83
N ALA A 79 -1.87 1.81 5.94
CA ALA A 79 -0.65 2.59 5.70
C ALA A 79 -0.57 3.12 4.27
N ARG A 80 -0.91 2.29 3.27
CA ARG A 80 -0.98 2.73 1.86
C ARG A 80 -2.01 3.83 1.67
N ASP A 81 -3.22 3.63 2.19
CA ASP A 81 -4.31 4.60 2.05
C ASP A 81 -3.94 5.92 2.74
N SER A 82 -3.27 5.85 3.89
CA SER A 82 -2.83 7.03 4.64
C SER A 82 -1.66 7.78 4.01
N ILE A 83 -0.77 7.08 3.30
CA ILE A 83 0.26 7.73 2.48
C ILE A 83 -0.40 8.51 1.34
N LEU A 84 -1.36 7.88 0.64
CA LEU A 84 -2.07 8.52 -0.48
C LEU A 84 -2.94 9.70 -0.02
N ALA A 85 -3.57 9.59 1.15
CA ALA A 85 -4.40 10.62 1.74
C ALA A 85 -3.60 11.69 2.52
N ASN A 86 -2.28 11.52 2.67
CA ASN A 86 -1.39 12.37 3.47
C ASN A 86 -1.85 12.53 4.94
N THR A 87 -2.27 11.43 5.56
CA THR A 87 -2.85 11.38 6.92
C THR A 87 -1.99 10.62 7.95
N LEU A 88 -0.76 10.22 7.61
CA LEU A 88 0.14 9.52 8.55
C LEU A 88 0.39 10.27 9.87
N GLU A 89 0.31 11.60 9.82
CA GLU A 89 0.42 12.44 11.02
C GLU A 89 -0.71 12.20 12.03
N LEU A 90 -1.92 11.88 11.57
CA LEU A 90 -3.04 11.51 12.45
C LEU A 90 -2.80 10.15 13.11
N TRP A 91 -2.21 9.21 12.39
CA TRP A 91 -1.80 7.91 12.93
C TRP A 91 -0.72 8.06 14.00
N ARG A 92 0.26 8.95 13.79
CA ARG A 92 1.26 9.30 14.81
C ARG A 92 0.63 9.84 16.09
N GLN A 93 -0.28 10.82 15.96
CA GLN A 93 -0.98 11.39 17.11
C GLN A 93 -1.80 10.35 17.88
N ARG A 94 -2.44 9.43 17.15
CA ARG A 94 -3.18 8.33 17.77
C ARG A 94 -2.26 7.37 18.52
N ALA A 95 -1.17 6.93 17.89
CA ALA A 95 -0.18 6.05 18.51
C ALA A 95 0.34 6.65 19.84
N GLU A 96 0.67 7.94 19.85
CA GLU A 96 1.11 8.64 21.07
C GLU A 96 0.04 8.64 22.17
N LYS A 97 -1.22 8.85 21.79
CA LYS A 97 -2.36 8.78 22.72
C LYS A 97 -2.54 7.37 23.27
N ASP A 98 -2.46 6.35 22.42
CA ASP A 98 -2.64 4.95 22.80
C ASP A 98 -1.53 4.51 23.79
N VAL A 99 -0.28 4.90 23.54
CA VAL A 99 0.86 4.67 24.46
C VAL A 99 0.66 5.38 25.80
N ALA A 100 0.18 6.63 25.79
CA ALA A 100 -0.08 7.39 27.00
C ALA A 100 -1.19 6.77 27.87
N VAL A 101 -2.16 6.09 27.25
CA VAL A 101 -3.22 5.34 27.94
C VAL A 101 -2.68 4.04 28.50
N ALA A 102 -1.85 3.30 27.76
CA ALA A 102 -1.27 2.02 28.20
C ALA A 102 -0.30 2.15 29.39
N SER A 103 0.24 3.35 29.61
CA SER A 103 1.21 3.63 30.68
C SER A 103 0.59 4.05 32.03
N LYS A 104 -0.75 4.07 32.13
CA LYS A 104 -1.49 4.40 33.36
C LYS A 104 -2.09 3.16 34.01
#